data_AF-A0A849Z800-F1
#
_entry.id   AF-A0A849Z800-F1
#
_cell.length_a   1.000
_cell.length_b   1.000
_cell.length_c   1.000
_cell.angle_alpha   90.00
_cell.angle_beta   90.00
_cell.angle_gamma   90.00
#
_symmetry.space_group_name_H-M   'P 1'
#
loop_
_entity.id
_entity.type
_entity.pdbx_description
1 polymer ?
#
loop_
_entity_poly.entity_id
_entity_poly.type
_entity_poly.pdbx_seq_one_letter_code
_entity_poly.pdbx_strand_id
1 'polypeptide(L)'
;MPSVADLENELKELETQYENTYSGKDRHTVDTGPLDELVAKTDKAIASLEALGAFTSGENAANLHRAMSDRKAFFLREITLIKSAKEMGPAFERFSAEGTAANFVFDRYVRHFAGQSRDTRDLGLLKELVEELKGIKKRMLAVGGKKIPESLERDVEIVTQNIERYQSEEREVPKAQLTGEAEQQADRLAMLANGQFAVYQKFFAGQSRVSRRPGLLVRVIDNLKRYRTAMFELKNKGLNSESNAGNIGIVEGRIQAYEKELAEIRKVRSQIKLADIMGSLGGAANELFEEYRRDFAGKDRTSVSLEQLNDLVDKLDEIRRQMDELGRVEKNESNTKNLVIVRDYQASWVREHQAVKQAQAGTALASPAPAEG
;
A
#
# COMPACT_ATOMS: atom_id res chain seq x y z
N MET A 1 -32.12 -22.08 24.25
CA MET A 1 -30.99 -21.69 23.37
C MET A 1 -31.40 -20.39 22.70
N PRO A 2 -30.49 -19.40 22.60
CA PRO A 2 -30.77 -18.17 21.85
C PRO A 2 -31.05 -18.52 20.38
N SER A 3 -31.87 -17.72 19.70
CA SER A 3 -32.08 -17.83 18.26
C SER A 3 -30.95 -17.14 17.49
N VAL A 4 -30.85 -17.36 16.17
CA VAL A 4 -29.91 -16.62 15.31
C VAL A 4 -30.14 -15.10 15.42
N ALA A 5 -31.41 -14.66 15.48
CA ALA A 5 -31.75 -13.24 15.62
C ALA A 5 -31.30 -12.66 16.98
N ASP A 6 -31.37 -13.44 18.06
CA ASP A 6 -30.86 -13.01 19.37
C ASP A 6 -29.34 -12.79 19.34
N LEU A 7 -28.62 -13.67 18.64
CA LEU A 7 -27.16 -13.60 18.48
C LEU A 7 -26.74 -12.46 17.55
N GLU A 8 -27.55 -12.11 16.54
CA GLU A 8 -27.33 -10.89 15.74
C GLU A 8 -27.46 -9.61 16.57
N ASN A 9 -28.43 -9.57 17.48
CA ASN A 9 -28.58 -8.46 18.40
C ASN A 9 -27.43 -8.40 19.42
N GLU A 10 -26.98 -9.55 19.92
CA GLU A 10 -25.81 -9.63 20.79
C GLU A 10 -24.55 -9.09 20.10
N LEU A 11 -24.34 -9.37 18.80
CA LEU A 11 -23.26 -8.75 18.04
C LEU A 11 -23.34 -7.22 18.09
N LYS A 12 -24.49 -6.63 17.76
CA LYS A 12 -24.68 -5.15 17.79
C LYS A 12 -24.46 -4.56 19.19
N GLU A 13 -24.87 -5.26 20.23
CA GLU A 13 -24.65 -4.84 21.61
C GLU A 13 -23.16 -4.85 21.98
N LEU A 14 -22.40 -5.86 21.55
CA LEU A 14 -20.95 -5.92 21.73
C LEU A 14 -20.26 -4.73 21.03
N GLU A 15 -20.72 -4.37 19.83
CA GLU A 15 -20.21 -3.21 19.09
C GLU A 15 -20.48 -1.91 19.85
N THR A 16 -21.72 -1.72 20.29
CA THR A 16 -22.13 -0.53 21.04
C THR A 16 -21.36 -0.40 22.36
N GLN A 17 -21.17 -1.50 23.09
CA GLN A 17 -20.40 -1.51 24.34
C GLN A 17 -18.93 -1.15 24.10
N TYR A 18 -18.33 -1.67 23.02
CA TYR A 18 -16.99 -1.30 22.63
C TYR A 18 -16.88 0.19 22.30
N GLU A 19 -17.77 0.70 21.44
CA GLU A 19 -17.74 2.10 21.00
C GLU A 19 -17.83 3.07 22.17
N ASN A 20 -18.77 2.85 23.09
CA ASN A 20 -18.96 3.69 24.28
C ASN A 20 -17.73 3.67 25.21
N THR A 21 -17.04 2.54 25.27
CA THR A 21 -15.97 2.34 26.25
C THR A 21 -14.61 2.74 25.71
N TYR A 22 -14.33 2.55 24.42
CA TYR A 22 -12.98 2.66 23.85
C TYR A 22 -12.87 3.63 22.67
N SER A 23 -13.95 3.92 21.94
CA SER A 23 -13.86 4.77 20.75
C SER A 23 -13.42 6.19 21.13
N GLY A 24 -12.40 6.69 20.44
CA GLY A 24 -11.83 8.02 20.66
C GLY A 24 -11.02 8.20 21.94
N LYS A 25 -10.81 7.15 22.76
CA LYS A 25 -10.01 7.23 23.98
C LYS A 25 -8.57 6.81 23.75
N ASP A 26 -7.66 7.40 24.53
CA ASP A 26 -6.23 7.09 24.46
C ASP A 26 -5.93 5.71 25.09
N ARG A 27 -5.24 4.84 24.34
CA ARG A 27 -4.82 3.50 24.76
C ARG A 27 -3.96 3.49 26.03
N HIS A 28 -3.27 4.58 26.34
CA HIS A 28 -2.51 4.71 27.59
C HIS A 28 -3.41 4.84 28.82
N THR A 29 -4.67 5.26 28.65
CA THR A 29 -5.58 5.67 29.73
C THR A 29 -6.71 4.67 30.01
N VAL A 30 -7.00 3.77 29.07
CA VAL A 30 -8.11 2.81 29.17
C VAL A 30 -7.69 1.48 29.81
N ASP A 31 -8.64 0.76 30.42
CA ASP A 31 -8.40 -0.56 31.03
C ASP A 31 -8.81 -1.72 30.10
N THR A 32 -8.16 -2.87 30.24
CA THR A 32 -8.47 -4.06 29.41
C THR A 32 -9.60 -4.92 29.97
N GLY A 33 -9.97 -4.79 31.26
CA GLY A 33 -10.99 -5.62 31.89
C GLY A 33 -12.32 -5.68 31.12
N PRO A 34 -12.90 -4.54 30.69
CA PRO A 34 -14.13 -4.57 29.88
C PRO A 34 -13.97 -5.26 28.52
N LEU A 35 -12.78 -5.24 27.90
CA LEU A 35 -12.52 -6.02 26.68
C LEU A 35 -12.45 -7.51 26.96
N ASP A 36 -11.87 -7.93 28.09
CA ASP A 36 -11.84 -9.34 28.50
C ASP A 36 -13.29 -9.87 28.68
N GLU A 37 -14.19 -9.05 29.23
CA GLU A 37 -15.62 -9.38 29.32
C GLU A 37 -16.29 -9.49 27.94
N LEU A 38 -15.99 -8.57 27.01
CA LEU A 38 -16.50 -8.62 25.64
C LEU A 38 -16.02 -9.88 24.90
N VAL A 39 -14.76 -10.28 25.09
CA VAL A 39 -14.22 -11.54 24.54
C VAL A 39 -14.98 -12.73 25.11
N ALA A 40 -15.19 -12.78 26.42
CA ALA A 40 -15.92 -13.87 27.06
C ALA A 40 -17.39 -13.97 26.61
N LYS A 41 -18.06 -12.83 26.36
CA LYS A 41 -19.42 -12.80 25.77
C LYS A 41 -19.40 -13.32 24.33
N THR A 42 -18.45 -12.84 23.51
CA THR A 42 -18.31 -13.29 22.12
C THR A 42 -18.04 -14.79 22.03
N ASP A 43 -17.24 -15.36 22.94
CA ASP A 43 -17.01 -16.81 23.03
C ASP A 43 -18.27 -17.61 23.33
N LYS A 44 -19.11 -17.12 24.24
CA LYS A 44 -20.41 -17.75 24.54
C LYS A 44 -21.35 -17.69 23.34
N ALA A 45 -21.36 -16.57 22.61
CA ALA A 45 -22.16 -16.41 21.41
C ALA A 45 -21.71 -17.36 20.28
N ILE A 46 -20.40 -17.48 20.05
CA ILE A 46 -19.80 -18.44 19.10
C ILE A 46 -20.18 -19.88 19.46
N ALA A 47 -20.01 -20.28 20.73
CA ALA A 47 -20.38 -21.62 21.18
C ALA A 47 -21.89 -21.90 21.01
N SER A 48 -22.73 -20.89 21.22
CA SER A 48 -24.18 -20.98 20.99
C SER A 48 -24.50 -21.15 19.50
N LEU A 49 -23.80 -20.43 18.60
CA LEU A 49 -23.93 -20.60 17.16
C LEU A 49 -23.51 -21.99 16.69
N GLU A 50 -22.42 -22.53 17.23
CA GLU A 50 -21.96 -23.88 16.90
C GLU A 50 -22.96 -24.95 17.33
N ALA A 51 -23.54 -24.78 18.53
CA ALA A 51 -24.61 -25.65 19.01
C ALA A 51 -25.88 -25.56 18.16
N LEU A 52 -26.22 -24.38 17.62
CA LEU A 52 -27.35 -24.18 16.71
C LEU A 52 -27.07 -24.69 15.29
N GLY A 53 -25.82 -24.54 14.80
CA GLY A 53 -25.39 -24.96 13.47
C GLY A 53 -25.43 -26.48 13.29
N ALA A 54 -25.29 -27.24 14.38
CA ALA A 54 -25.58 -28.68 14.40
C ALA A 54 -27.04 -29.03 14.04
N PHE A 55 -27.96 -28.06 14.12
CA PHE A 55 -29.39 -28.21 13.83
C PHE A 55 -29.92 -27.29 12.71
N THR A 56 -29.16 -26.29 12.25
CA THR A 56 -29.60 -25.27 11.28
C THR A 56 -28.49 -24.95 10.27
N SER A 57 -28.48 -25.65 9.13
CA SER A 57 -27.50 -25.48 8.04
C SER A 57 -27.86 -24.29 7.12
N GLY A 58 -27.90 -23.08 7.67
CA GLY A 58 -28.20 -21.85 6.90
C GLY A 58 -26.96 -20.97 6.65
N GLU A 59 -26.87 -20.36 5.48
CA GLU A 59 -25.80 -19.39 5.09
C GLU A 59 -25.68 -18.23 6.10
N ASN A 60 -26.80 -17.80 6.69
CA ASN A 60 -26.84 -16.74 7.69
C ASN A 60 -26.09 -17.09 8.99
N ALA A 61 -26.20 -18.32 9.48
CA ALA A 61 -25.51 -18.75 10.69
C ALA A 61 -23.98 -18.81 10.48
N ALA A 62 -23.54 -19.24 9.30
CA ALA A 62 -22.12 -19.26 8.93
C ALA A 62 -21.54 -17.85 8.80
N ASN A 63 -22.28 -16.92 8.20
CA ASN A 63 -21.86 -15.51 8.09
C ASN A 63 -21.78 -14.84 9.48
N LEU A 64 -22.75 -15.11 10.36
CA LEU A 64 -22.75 -14.59 11.72
C LEU A 64 -21.61 -15.17 12.57
N HIS A 65 -21.31 -16.48 12.43
CA HIS A 65 -20.16 -17.10 13.10
C HIS A 65 -18.84 -16.46 12.67
N ARG A 66 -18.67 -16.19 11.37
CA ARG A 66 -17.51 -15.44 10.86
C ARG A 66 -17.45 -14.04 11.45
N ALA A 67 -18.55 -13.29 11.44
CA ALA A 67 -18.60 -11.94 12.00
C ALA A 67 -18.25 -11.89 13.49
N MET A 68 -18.75 -12.84 14.29
CA MET A 68 -18.41 -12.98 15.71
C MET A 68 -16.93 -13.33 15.91
N SER A 69 -16.40 -14.24 15.10
CA SER A 69 -14.98 -14.63 15.16
C SER A 69 -14.06 -13.46 14.82
N ASP A 70 -14.40 -12.69 13.79
CA ASP A 70 -13.67 -11.47 13.41
C ASP A 70 -13.73 -10.43 14.53
N ARG A 71 -14.89 -10.27 15.17
CA ARG A 71 -15.07 -9.34 16.28
C ARG A 71 -14.29 -9.76 17.52
N LYS A 72 -14.24 -11.05 17.86
CA LYS A 72 -13.36 -11.58 18.91
C LYS A 72 -11.90 -11.28 18.63
N ALA A 73 -11.44 -11.56 17.40
CA ALA A 73 -10.07 -11.29 16.99
C ALA A 73 -9.72 -9.79 17.09
N PHE A 74 -10.68 -8.92 16.80
CA PHE A 74 -10.56 -7.48 16.99
C PHE A 74 -10.38 -7.11 18.48
N PHE A 75 -11.21 -7.62 19.39
CA PHE A 75 -11.08 -7.32 20.82
C PHE A 75 -9.76 -7.81 21.41
N LEU A 76 -9.34 -9.03 21.08
CA LEU A 76 -8.06 -9.59 21.52
C LEU A 76 -6.89 -8.73 21.05
N ARG A 77 -6.92 -8.26 19.80
CA ARG A 77 -5.91 -7.34 19.27
C ARG A 77 -5.88 -6.04 20.04
N GLU A 78 -7.04 -5.46 20.36
CA GLU A 78 -7.11 -4.20 21.10
C GLU A 78 -6.54 -4.34 22.52
N ILE A 79 -6.81 -5.45 23.22
CA ILE A 79 -6.18 -5.77 24.52
C ILE A 79 -4.67 -5.75 24.39
N THR A 80 -4.12 -6.45 23.39
CA THR A 80 -2.67 -6.50 23.14
C THR A 80 -2.11 -5.11 22.87
N LEU A 81 -2.80 -4.28 22.06
CA LEU A 81 -2.36 -2.92 21.75
C LEU A 81 -2.39 -2.00 22.98
N ILE A 82 -3.43 -2.07 23.82
CA ILE A 82 -3.50 -1.31 25.08
C ILE A 82 -2.34 -1.68 26.02
N LYS A 83 -2.07 -2.99 26.19
CA LYS A 83 -0.93 -3.45 27.00
C LYS A 83 0.40 -2.93 26.44
N SER A 84 0.58 -3.03 25.12
CA SER A 84 1.80 -2.56 24.44
C SER A 84 1.97 -1.04 24.57
N ALA A 85 0.88 -0.28 24.48
CA ALA A 85 0.87 1.17 24.66
C ALA A 85 1.27 1.56 26.09
N LYS A 86 0.71 0.89 27.10
CA LYS A 86 1.08 1.11 28.51
C LYS A 86 2.55 0.79 28.77
N GLU A 87 3.09 -0.26 28.15
CA GLU A 87 4.49 -0.66 28.30
C GLU A 87 5.47 0.31 27.61
N MET A 88 5.15 0.76 26.40
CA MET A 88 6.02 1.65 25.62
C MET A 88 5.86 3.14 25.96
N GLY A 89 4.72 3.53 26.54
CA GLY A 89 4.38 4.91 26.77
C GLY A 89 4.40 5.74 25.47
N PRO A 90 4.90 6.99 25.49
CA PRO A 90 4.88 7.91 24.34
C PRO A 90 5.62 7.42 23.07
N ALA A 91 6.40 6.34 23.16
CA ALA A 91 7.02 5.70 21.99
C ALA A 91 6.03 4.88 21.16
N PHE A 92 4.91 4.43 21.75
CA PHE A 92 3.93 3.57 21.10
C PHE A 92 3.35 4.18 19.81
N GLU A 93 2.89 5.44 19.88
CA GLU A 93 2.30 6.12 18.71
C GLU A 93 3.30 6.25 17.55
N ARG A 94 4.57 6.54 17.88
CA ARG A 94 5.64 6.61 16.87
C ARG A 94 5.92 5.23 16.27
N PHE A 95 5.87 4.17 17.07
CA PHE A 95 6.06 2.80 16.59
C PHE A 95 4.90 2.36 15.69
N SER A 96 3.66 2.62 16.12
CA SER A 96 2.44 2.32 15.36
C SER A 96 2.41 3.04 14.01
N ALA A 97 2.88 4.29 13.97
CA ALA A 97 3.03 5.04 12.73
C ALA A 97 4.00 4.37 11.74
N GLU A 98 5.09 3.77 12.22
CA GLU A 98 6.03 3.02 11.38
C GLU A 98 5.43 1.68 10.91
N GLY A 99 4.68 0.99 11.76
CA GLY A 99 3.93 -0.22 11.37
C GLY A 99 2.91 0.08 10.26
N THR A 100 2.20 1.20 10.37
CA THR A 100 1.28 1.68 9.33
C THR A 100 2.03 1.98 8.03
N ALA A 101 3.20 2.63 8.12
CA ALA A 101 4.05 2.87 6.95
C ALA A 101 4.50 1.56 6.28
N ALA A 102 4.84 0.52 7.05
CA ALA A 102 5.19 -0.80 6.49
C ALA A 102 4.02 -1.42 5.71
N ASN A 103 2.80 -1.34 6.25
CA ASN A 103 1.61 -1.85 5.58
C ASN A 103 1.39 -1.18 4.21
N PHE A 104 1.60 0.14 4.10
CA PHE A 104 1.53 0.80 2.79
C PHE A 104 2.54 0.24 1.77
N VAL A 105 3.74 -0.14 2.22
CA VAL A 105 4.73 -0.77 1.36
C VAL A 105 4.30 -2.19 0.95
N PHE A 106 3.71 -2.95 1.87
CA PHE A 106 3.15 -4.28 1.57
C PHE A 106 2.00 -4.19 0.56
N ASP A 107 1.07 -3.26 0.75
CA ASP A 107 -0.04 -3.02 -0.17
C ASP A 107 0.44 -2.56 -1.54
N ARG A 108 1.45 -1.68 -1.59
CA ARG A 108 2.08 -1.28 -2.85
C ARG A 108 2.72 -2.46 -3.56
N TYR A 109 3.41 -3.34 -2.86
CA TYR A 109 3.93 -4.57 -3.45
C TYR A 109 2.80 -5.43 -4.05
N VAL A 110 1.72 -5.65 -3.30
CA VAL A 110 0.58 -6.46 -3.76
C VAL A 110 -0.05 -5.86 -5.01
N ARG A 111 -0.32 -4.55 -5.03
CA ARG A 111 -0.94 -3.88 -6.19
C ARG A 111 -0.07 -3.94 -7.45
N HIS A 112 1.25 -3.83 -7.30
CA HIS A 112 2.17 -3.77 -8.43
C HIS A 112 2.73 -5.12 -8.88
N PHE A 113 2.73 -6.16 -8.04
CA PHE A 113 3.40 -7.43 -8.37
C PHE A 113 2.55 -8.69 -8.18
N ALA A 114 1.43 -8.65 -7.43
CA ALA A 114 0.63 -9.84 -7.22
C ALA A 114 -0.03 -10.28 -8.54
N GLY A 115 0.12 -11.56 -8.89
CA GLY A 115 -0.37 -12.13 -10.14
C GLY A 115 0.47 -11.79 -11.38
N GLN A 116 1.49 -10.94 -11.25
CA GLN A 116 2.39 -10.64 -12.37
C GLN A 116 3.54 -11.64 -12.46
N SER A 117 3.84 -12.06 -13.69
CA SER A 117 5.01 -12.88 -13.97
C SER A 117 6.30 -12.10 -13.72
N ARG A 118 7.32 -12.76 -13.18
CA ARG A 118 8.57 -12.13 -12.70
C ARG A 118 9.28 -11.31 -13.78
N ASP A 119 9.21 -11.76 -15.02
CA ASP A 119 9.83 -11.15 -16.17
C ASP A 119 9.21 -9.79 -16.56
N THR A 120 7.98 -9.53 -16.14
CA THR A 120 7.26 -8.28 -16.41
C THR A 120 7.41 -7.23 -15.30
N ARG A 121 8.06 -7.59 -14.19
CA ARG A 121 8.09 -6.75 -12.98
C ARG A 121 9.09 -5.60 -13.07
N ASP A 122 8.70 -4.44 -12.54
CA ASP A 122 9.57 -3.27 -12.36
C ASP A 122 10.58 -3.51 -11.23
N LEU A 123 11.83 -3.81 -11.62
CA LEU A 123 12.93 -4.03 -10.66
C LEU A 123 13.24 -2.77 -9.84
N GLY A 124 13.19 -1.59 -10.46
CA GLY A 124 13.49 -0.34 -9.77
C GLY A 124 12.49 -0.05 -8.66
N LEU A 125 11.20 -0.32 -8.89
CA LEU A 125 10.18 -0.25 -7.85
C LEU A 125 10.46 -1.25 -6.73
N LEU A 126 10.78 -2.50 -7.06
CA LEU A 126 11.06 -3.52 -6.05
C LEU A 126 12.23 -3.12 -5.13
N LYS A 127 13.31 -2.58 -5.71
CA LYS A 127 14.45 -2.04 -4.95
C LYS A 127 14.04 -0.89 -4.03
N GLU A 128 13.19 0.01 -4.52
CA GLU A 128 12.67 1.11 -3.71
C GLU A 128 11.84 0.62 -2.52
N LEU A 129 10.99 -0.39 -2.69
CA LEU A 129 10.21 -0.99 -1.59
C LEU A 129 11.13 -1.64 -0.54
N VAL A 130 12.19 -2.35 -0.98
CA VAL A 130 13.19 -2.94 -0.08
C VAL A 130 13.88 -1.86 0.77
N GLU A 131 14.36 -0.79 0.16
CA GLU A 131 15.07 0.28 0.87
C GLU A 131 14.14 1.04 1.83
N GLU A 132 12.89 1.24 1.46
CA GLU A 132 11.90 1.84 2.37
C GLU A 132 11.62 0.95 3.57
N LEU A 133 11.41 -0.37 3.39
CA LEU A 133 11.21 -1.30 4.49
C LEU A 133 12.42 -1.37 5.41
N LYS A 134 13.65 -1.36 4.88
CA LYS A 134 14.87 -1.26 5.70
C LYS A 134 14.89 0.01 6.53
N GLY A 135 14.51 1.14 5.93
CA GLY A 135 14.36 2.41 6.63
C GLY A 135 13.32 2.35 7.74
N ILE A 136 12.15 1.75 7.48
CA ILE A 136 11.07 1.55 8.45
C ILE A 136 11.56 0.66 9.60
N LYS A 137 12.13 -0.51 9.30
CA LYS A 137 12.70 -1.42 10.31
C LYS A 137 13.71 -0.70 11.21
N LYS A 138 14.62 0.08 10.64
CA LYS A 138 15.60 0.87 11.41
C LYS A 138 14.90 1.83 12.37
N ARG A 139 13.82 2.49 11.96
CA ARG A 139 13.06 3.42 12.80
C ARG A 139 12.22 2.70 13.85
N MET A 140 11.58 1.57 13.52
CA MET A 140 10.87 0.73 14.49
C MET A 140 11.81 0.29 15.62
N LEU A 141 13.01 -0.18 15.28
CA LEU A 141 14.02 -0.57 16.28
C LEU A 141 14.51 0.63 17.11
N ALA A 142 14.72 1.79 16.47
CA ALA A 142 15.14 3.00 17.17
C ALA A 142 14.08 3.52 18.15
N VAL A 143 12.79 3.46 17.77
CA VAL A 143 11.67 3.88 18.62
C VAL A 143 11.38 2.86 19.72
N GLY A 144 11.49 1.57 19.40
CA GLY A 144 11.28 0.45 20.32
C GLY A 144 12.32 0.38 21.45
N GLY A 145 13.53 0.89 21.23
CA GLY A 145 14.56 0.97 22.26
C GLY A 145 15.09 -0.40 22.68
N LYS A 146 15.40 -0.56 23.98
CA LYS A 146 16.07 -1.77 24.51
C LYS A 146 15.14 -2.96 24.70
N LYS A 147 13.84 -2.73 24.86
CA LYS A 147 12.85 -3.79 25.11
C LYS A 147 11.57 -3.44 24.37
N ILE A 148 11.32 -4.15 23.28
CA ILE A 148 10.08 -4.05 22.51
C ILE A 148 9.10 -5.07 23.10
N PRO A 149 7.82 -4.73 23.33
CA PRO A 149 6.81 -5.71 23.70
C PRO A 149 6.74 -6.84 22.66
N GLU A 150 6.57 -8.09 23.09
CA GLU A 150 6.55 -9.28 22.22
C GLU A 150 5.58 -9.14 21.02
N SER A 151 4.40 -8.55 21.27
CA SER A 151 3.40 -8.25 20.25
C SER A 151 3.93 -7.37 19.12
N LEU A 152 4.82 -6.43 19.43
CA LEU A 152 5.40 -5.48 18.49
C LEU A 152 6.73 -5.99 17.91
N GLU A 153 7.41 -6.92 18.57
CA GLU A 153 8.53 -7.66 17.98
C GLU A 153 8.08 -8.45 16.75
N ARG A 154 6.87 -9.02 16.81
CA ARG A 154 6.24 -9.69 15.66
C ARG A 154 6.06 -8.74 14.47
N ASP A 155 5.73 -7.47 14.69
CA ASP A 155 5.63 -6.49 13.59
C ASP A 155 7.00 -6.26 12.93
N VAL A 156 8.06 -6.14 13.73
CA VAL A 156 9.45 -6.02 13.22
C VAL A 156 9.85 -7.27 12.44
N GLU A 157 9.44 -8.45 12.91
CA GLU A 157 9.70 -9.72 12.24
C GLU A 157 8.98 -9.78 10.88
N ILE A 158 7.72 -9.39 10.81
CA ILE A 158 6.96 -9.32 9.54
C ILE A 158 7.65 -8.38 8.55
N VAL A 159 8.11 -7.21 9.00
CA VAL A 159 8.90 -6.30 8.14
C VAL A 159 10.18 -6.98 7.65
N THR A 160 10.87 -7.69 8.54
CA THR A 160 12.11 -8.41 8.20
C THR A 160 11.88 -9.49 7.14
N GLN A 161 10.87 -10.33 7.34
CA GLN A 161 10.50 -11.39 6.39
C GLN A 161 10.12 -10.81 5.02
N ASN A 162 9.42 -9.67 5.00
CA ASN A 162 9.09 -8.98 3.74
C ASN A 162 10.31 -8.39 3.04
N ILE A 163 11.27 -7.83 3.78
CA ILE A 163 12.56 -7.38 3.22
C ILE A 163 13.25 -8.56 2.53
N GLU A 164 13.38 -9.69 3.21
CA GLU A 164 14.05 -10.88 2.67
C GLU A 164 13.34 -11.42 1.43
N ARG A 165 12.00 -11.49 1.47
CA ARG A 165 11.18 -11.88 0.32
C ARG A 165 11.42 -10.99 -0.87
N TYR A 166 11.36 -9.67 -0.69
CA TYR A 166 11.51 -8.71 -1.79
C TYR A 166 12.94 -8.68 -2.33
N GLN A 167 13.95 -8.83 -1.48
CA GLN A 167 15.34 -8.99 -1.91
C GLN A 167 15.58 -10.30 -2.67
N SER A 168 14.88 -11.38 -2.30
CA SER A 168 14.90 -12.60 -3.09
C SER A 168 14.35 -12.35 -4.50
N GLU A 169 13.19 -11.71 -4.61
CA GLU A 169 12.61 -11.34 -5.90
C GLU A 169 13.52 -10.37 -6.69
N GLU A 170 14.23 -9.46 -6.03
CA GLU A 170 15.21 -8.56 -6.68
C GLU A 170 16.32 -9.33 -7.41
N ARG A 171 16.70 -10.51 -6.89
CA ARG A 171 17.69 -11.39 -7.51
C ARG A 171 17.10 -12.27 -8.61
N GLU A 172 15.84 -12.67 -8.49
CA GLU A 172 15.18 -13.57 -9.45
C GLU A 172 14.58 -12.86 -10.66
N VAL A 173 14.06 -11.63 -10.50
CA VAL A 173 13.48 -10.84 -11.59
C VAL A 173 14.47 -10.64 -12.76
N PRO A 174 15.74 -10.22 -12.54
CA PRO A 174 16.73 -10.12 -13.61
C PRO A 174 16.93 -11.44 -14.37
N LYS A 175 16.97 -12.56 -13.66
CA LYS A 175 17.15 -13.88 -14.28
C LYS A 175 15.96 -14.21 -15.18
N ALA A 176 14.74 -13.99 -14.68
CA ALA A 176 13.52 -14.18 -15.46
C ALA A 176 13.46 -13.27 -16.69
N GLN A 177 13.90 -12.02 -16.56
CA GLN A 177 13.96 -11.05 -17.67
C GLN A 177 14.92 -11.47 -18.79
N LEU A 178 15.94 -12.27 -18.48
CA LEU A 178 16.94 -12.76 -19.44
C LEU A 178 16.59 -14.13 -20.05
N THR A 179 15.42 -14.70 -19.72
CA THR A 179 14.97 -15.97 -20.30
C THR A 179 14.41 -15.79 -21.71
N GLY A 180 14.48 -16.85 -22.52
CA GLY A 180 13.95 -16.87 -23.88
C GLY A 180 14.97 -16.41 -24.93
N GLU A 181 14.51 -16.39 -26.19
CA GLU A 181 15.33 -16.00 -27.33
C GLU A 181 15.62 -14.49 -27.36
N ALA A 182 16.65 -14.08 -28.08
CA ALA A 182 17.09 -12.67 -28.14
C ALA A 182 15.97 -11.70 -28.57
N GLU A 183 15.10 -12.11 -29.50
CA GLU A 183 13.93 -11.32 -29.92
C GLU A 183 12.92 -11.17 -28.78
N GLN A 184 12.59 -12.26 -28.08
CA GLN A 184 11.67 -12.24 -26.94
C GLN A 184 12.20 -11.37 -25.80
N GLN A 185 13.52 -11.41 -25.57
CA GLN A 185 14.18 -10.52 -24.60
C GLN A 185 14.07 -9.04 -25.03
N ALA A 186 14.24 -8.73 -26.32
CA ALA A 186 14.10 -7.37 -26.83
C ALA A 186 12.67 -6.83 -26.66
N ASP A 187 11.66 -7.63 -27.01
CA ASP A 187 10.24 -7.26 -26.84
C ASP A 187 9.89 -7.00 -25.38
N ARG A 188 10.41 -7.85 -24.48
CA ARG A 188 10.25 -7.69 -23.03
C ARG A 188 10.88 -6.41 -22.51
N LEU A 189 12.09 -6.09 -22.97
CA LEU A 189 12.76 -4.84 -22.60
C LEU A 189 11.97 -3.61 -23.11
N ALA A 190 11.38 -3.69 -24.29
CA ALA A 190 10.53 -2.63 -24.83
C ALA A 190 9.26 -2.44 -24.00
N MET A 191 8.58 -3.54 -23.63
CA MET A 191 7.44 -3.51 -22.73
C MET A 191 7.79 -2.88 -21.37
N LEU A 192 8.92 -3.28 -20.77
CA LEU A 192 9.39 -2.73 -19.49
C LEU A 192 9.70 -1.22 -19.59
N ALA A 193 10.29 -0.78 -20.72
CA ALA A 193 10.53 0.63 -20.99
C ALA A 193 9.23 1.43 -21.14
N ASN A 194 8.23 0.89 -21.83
CA ASN A 194 6.90 1.49 -21.94
C ASN A 194 6.24 1.64 -20.56
N GLY A 195 6.41 0.67 -19.67
CA GLY A 195 5.99 0.80 -18.26
C GLY A 195 6.59 2.03 -17.57
N GLN A 196 7.88 2.32 -17.80
CA GLN A 196 8.52 3.52 -17.25
C GLN A 196 8.02 4.81 -17.90
N PHE A 197 7.64 4.78 -19.18
CA PHE A 197 7.00 5.93 -19.82
C PHE A 197 5.63 6.22 -19.21
N ALA A 198 4.84 5.18 -18.92
CA ALA A 198 3.56 5.32 -18.22
C ALA A 198 3.74 5.91 -16.81
N VAL A 199 4.77 5.47 -16.06
CA VAL A 199 5.12 6.09 -14.77
C VAL A 199 5.41 7.59 -14.95
N TYR A 200 6.23 7.97 -15.93
CA TYR A 200 6.50 9.39 -16.18
C TYR A 200 5.22 10.18 -16.48
N GLN A 201 4.39 9.67 -17.38
CA GLN A 201 3.13 10.32 -17.77
C GLN A 201 2.20 10.50 -16.55
N LYS A 202 2.09 9.49 -15.70
CA LYS A 202 1.24 9.49 -14.51
C LYS A 202 1.67 10.49 -13.44
N PHE A 203 2.97 10.60 -13.16
CA PHE A 203 3.48 11.35 -12.00
C PHE A 203 4.13 12.69 -12.35
N PHE A 204 4.47 12.95 -13.61
CA PHE A 204 5.22 14.14 -14.01
C PHE A 204 4.47 14.99 -15.04
N ALA A 205 3.82 14.38 -16.03
CA ALA A 205 3.12 15.15 -17.06
C ALA A 205 1.96 15.97 -16.46
N GLY A 206 1.92 17.27 -16.76
CA GLY A 206 0.90 18.19 -16.25
C GLY A 206 0.99 18.57 -14.76
N GLN A 207 1.90 17.96 -13.99
CA GLN A 207 2.02 18.20 -12.55
C GLN A 207 2.89 19.42 -12.24
N SER A 208 2.76 20.05 -11.06
CA SER A 208 3.70 21.12 -10.66
C SER A 208 5.10 20.57 -10.41
N ARG A 209 6.16 21.24 -10.88
CA ARG A 209 7.55 20.86 -10.58
C ARG A 209 7.88 20.87 -9.08
N VAL A 210 7.11 21.62 -8.28
CA VAL A 210 7.30 21.72 -6.83
C VAL A 210 6.84 20.44 -6.12
N SER A 211 5.72 19.85 -6.55
CA SER A 211 5.09 18.69 -5.91
C SER A 211 5.60 17.33 -6.43
N ARG A 212 6.32 17.29 -7.55
CA ARG A 212 6.90 16.07 -8.11
C ARG A 212 8.09 15.58 -7.29
N ARG A 213 8.16 14.28 -6.99
CA ARG A 213 9.27 13.66 -6.27
C ARG A 213 10.49 13.44 -7.19
N PRO A 214 11.65 14.09 -6.93
CA PRO A 214 12.85 13.90 -7.76
C PRO A 214 13.36 12.45 -7.71
N GLY A 215 13.25 11.78 -6.56
CA GLY A 215 13.68 10.39 -6.38
C GLY A 215 12.94 9.41 -7.31
N LEU A 216 11.65 9.62 -7.55
CA LEU A 216 10.89 8.80 -8.50
C LEU A 216 11.39 8.97 -9.93
N LEU A 217 11.75 10.19 -10.35
CA LEU A 217 12.27 10.42 -11.70
C LEU A 217 13.66 9.81 -11.88
N VAL A 218 14.51 9.86 -10.85
CA VAL A 218 15.79 9.16 -10.83
C VAL A 218 15.58 7.66 -11.05
N ARG A 219 14.65 7.04 -10.33
CA ARG A 219 14.31 5.61 -10.50
C ARG A 219 13.87 5.29 -11.94
N VAL A 220 13.00 6.12 -12.51
CA VAL A 220 12.53 5.97 -13.91
C VAL A 220 13.71 6.03 -14.88
N ILE A 221 14.59 7.03 -14.72
CA ILE A 221 15.79 7.20 -15.56
C ILE A 221 16.73 5.99 -15.42
N ASP A 222 16.99 5.52 -14.21
CA ASP A 222 17.90 4.41 -13.95
C ASP A 222 17.37 3.08 -14.54
N ASN A 223 16.07 2.83 -14.43
CA ASN A 223 15.42 1.71 -15.10
C ASN A 223 15.57 1.79 -16.62
N LEU A 224 15.28 2.95 -17.22
CA LEU A 224 15.42 3.15 -18.67
C LEU A 224 16.87 2.95 -19.13
N LYS A 225 17.84 3.46 -18.39
CA LYS A 225 19.27 3.24 -18.66
C LYS A 225 19.61 1.75 -18.66
N ARG A 226 19.10 1.00 -17.67
CA ARG A 226 19.30 -0.45 -17.58
C ARG A 226 18.71 -1.18 -18.79
N TYR A 227 17.48 -0.86 -19.18
CA TYR A 227 16.84 -1.49 -20.34
C TYR A 227 17.56 -1.15 -21.64
N ARG A 228 17.95 0.11 -21.83
CA ARG A 228 18.77 0.55 -22.98
C ARG A 228 20.07 -0.24 -23.06
N THR A 229 20.80 -0.38 -21.96
CA THR A 229 22.04 -1.16 -21.92
C THR A 229 21.80 -2.62 -22.32
N ALA A 230 20.75 -3.26 -21.78
CA ALA A 230 20.41 -4.63 -22.14
C ALA A 230 20.02 -4.78 -23.63
N MET A 231 19.27 -3.83 -24.20
CA MET A 231 18.95 -3.82 -25.63
C MET A 231 20.20 -3.67 -26.51
N PHE A 232 21.17 -2.85 -26.09
CA PHE A 232 22.46 -2.73 -26.76
C PHE A 232 23.28 -4.01 -26.69
N GLU A 233 23.28 -4.69 -25.53
CA GLU A 233 23.95 -5.98 -25.38
C GLU A 233 23.37 -7.04 -26.32
N LEU A 234 22.05 -7.09 -26.49
CA LEU A 234 21.41 -7.99 -27.46
C LEU A 234 21.87 -7.69 -28.89
N LYS A 235 21.90 -6.40 -29.28
CA LYS A 235 22.41 -5.98 -30.59
C LYS A 235 23.87 -6.41 -30.80
N ASN A 236 24.72 -6.19 -29.79
CA ASN A 236 26.14 -6.56 -29.84
C ASN A 236 26.36 -8.09 -29.88
N LYS A 237 25.42 -8.88 -29.34
CA LYS A 237 25.40 -10.35 -29.42
C LYS A 237 24.87 -10.88 -30.75
N GLY A 238 24.54 -10.00 -31.71
CA GLY A 238 24.14 -10.38 -33.06
C GLY A 238 22.64 -10.29 -33.34
N LEU A 239 21.83 -9.74 -32.42
CA LEU A 239 20.42 -9.46 -32.72
C LEU A 239 20.31 -8.37 -33.79
N ASN A 240 19.98 -8.76 -35.02
CA ASN A 240 19.76 -7.85 -36.14
C ASN A 240 18.27 -7.51 -36.30
N SER A 241 17.74 -6.72 -35.35
CA SER A 241 16.33 -6.28 -35.34
C SER A 241 16.23 -4.77 -35.46
N GLU A 242 15.58 -4.29 -36.52
CA GLU A 242 15.28 -2.85 -36.71
C GLU A 242 14.41 -2.30 -35.59
N SER A 243 13.45 -3.11 -35.10
CA SER A 243 12.59 -2.76 -33.95
C SER A 243 13.42 -2.50 -32.69
N ASN A 244 14.36 -3.40 -32.36
CA ASN A 244 15.25 -3.22 -31.21
C ASN A 244 16.12 -1.96 -31.37
N ALA A 245 16.65 -1.71 -32.57
CA ALA A 245 17.43 -0.50 -32.84
C ALA A 245 16.61 0.79 -32.69
N GLY A 246 15.36 0.80 -33.16
CA GLY A 246 14.43 1.92 -32.97
C GLY A 246 14.08 2.14 -31.50
N ASN A 247 13.80 1.07 -30.77
CA ASN A 247 13.50 1.11 -29.33
C ASN A 247 14.65 1.72 -28.52
N ILE A 248 15.90 1.36 -28.82
CA ILE A 248 17.08 1.97 -28.21
C ILE A 248 17.06 3.49 -28.38
N GLY A 249 16.80 3.98 -29.60
CA GLY A 249 16.76 5.42 -29.90
C GLY A 249 15.64 6.14 -29.14
N ILE A 250 14.44 5.54 -29.07
CA ILE A 250 13.32 6.09 -28.29
C ILE A 250 13.68 6.18 -26.81
N VAL A 251 14.21 5.10 -26.23
CA VAL A 251 14.60 5.06 -24.81
C VAL A 251 15.68 6.10 -24.52
N GLU A 252 16.67 6.25 -25.39
CA GLU A 252 17.73 7.26 -25.26
C GLU A 252 17.19 8.69 -25.29
N GLY A 253 16.31 9.01 -26.25
CA GLY A 253 15.66 10.32 -26.31
C GLY A 253 14.84 10.62 -25.04
N ARG A 254 14.15 9.62 -24.49
CA ARG A 254 13.39 9.75 -23.23
C ARG A 254 14.30 9.94 -22.02
N ILE A 255 15.41 9.22 -21.92
CA ILE A 255 16.42 9.41 -20.86
C ILE A 255 16.90 10.86 -20.85
N GLN A 256 17.32 11.40 -22.00
CA GLN A 256 17.80 12.78 -22.10
C GLN A 256 16.74 13.81 -21.69
N ALA A 257 15.49 13.63 -22.16
CA ALA A 257 14.39 14.51 -21.79
C ALA A 257 14.11 14.48 -20.28
N TYR A 258 14.13 13.30 -19.66
CA TYR A 258 13.85 13.13 -18.24
C TYR A 258 15.00 13.62 -17.36
N GLU A 259 16.26 13.48 -17.77
CA GLU A 259 17.41 14.07 -17.08
C GLU A 259 17.35 15.60 -17.08
N LYS A 260 16.96 16.19 -18.21
CA LYS A 260 16.72 17.64 -18.30
C LYS A 260 15.59 18.08 -17.36
N GLU A 261 14.48 17.36 -17.36
CA GLU A 261 13.36 17.68 -16.46
C GLU A 261 13.74 17.50 -14.99
N LEU A 262 14.54 16.49 -14.64
CA LEU A 262 15.07 16.31 -13.28
C LEU A 262 15.91 17.50 -12.83
N ALA A 263 16.76 18.03 -13.72
CA ALA A 263 17.55 19.22 -13.43
C ALA A 263 16.65 20.45 -13.18
N GLU A 264 15.62 20.64 -14.01
CA GLU A 264 14.66 21.74 -13.84
C GLU A 264 13.84 21.60 -12.55
N ILE A 265 13.38 20.39 -12.19
CA ILE A 265 12.70 20.14 -10.92
C ILE A 265 13.61 20.50 -9.74
N ARG A 266 14.87 20.04 -9.76
CA ARG A 266 15.83 20.34 -8.69
C ARG A 266 16.11 21.83 -8.58
N LYS A 267 16.27 22.52 -9.71
CA LYS A 267 16.48 23.97 -9.77
C LYS A 267 15.29 24.75 -9.22
N VAL A 268 14.06 24.41 -9.62
CA VAL A 268 12.86 25.06 -9.09
C VAL A 268 12.77 24.83 -7.58
N ARG A 269 12.97 23.60 -7.11
CA ARG A 269 12.87 23.27 -5.68
C ARG A 269 13.97 23.90 -4.83
N SER A 270 15.19 24.08 -5.35
CA SER A 270 16.28 24.73 -4.60
C SER A 270 16.06 26.23 -4.40
N GLN A 271 15.17 26.85 -5.17
CA GLN A 271 14.82 28.27 -5.07
C GLN A 271 13.63 28.53 -4.12
N ILE A 272 13.00 27.47 -3.61
CA ILE A 272 11.78 27.53 -2.80
C ILE A 272 12.12 27.05 -1.37
N LYS A 273 11.54 27.68 -0.35
CA LYS A 273 11.73 27.26 1.04
C LYS A 273 11.06 25.90 1.27
N LEU A 274 11.63 25.06 2.13
CA LEU A 274 11.07 23.74 2.41
C LEU A 274 9.62 23.81 2.91
N ALA A 275 9.30 24.79 3.77
CA ALA A 275 7.93 25.03 4.23
C ALA A 275 6.93 25.30 3.08
N ASP A 276 7.34 26.03 2.04
CA ASP A 276 6.49 26.31 0.88
C ASP A 276 6.31 25.07 0.00
N ILE A 277 7.36 24.23 -0.11
CA ILE A 277 7.25 22.91 -0.77
C ILE A 277 6.27 22.02 -0.01
N MET A 278 6.37 21.95 1.32
CA MET A 278 5.43 21.19 2.16
C MET A 278 3.98 21.70 2.00
N GLY A 279 3.80 23.03 1.91
CA GLY A 279 2.50 23.64 1.61
C GLY A 279 1.96 23.22 0.24
N SER A 280 2.81 23.25 -0.79
CA SER A 280 2.44 22.80 -2.14
C SER A 280 2.08 21.31 -2.20
N LEU A 281 2.73 20.46 -1.40
CA LEU A 281 2.39 19.04 -1.28
C LEU A 281 1.01 18.84 -0.64
N GLY A 282 0.68 19.63 0.38
CA GLY A 282 -0.68 19.64 0.96
C GLY A 282 -1.75 20.06 -0.06
N GLY A 283 -1.47 21.08 -0.88
CA GLY A 283 -2.34 21.48 -2.00
C GLY A 283 -2.55 20.35 -3.01
N ALA A 284 -1.46 19.69 -3.44
CA ALA A 284 -1.53 18.56 -4.35
C ALA A 284 -2.32 17.36 -3.76
N ALA A 285 -2.21 17.11 -2.44
CA ALA A 285 -3.02 16.08 -1.78
C ALA A 285 -4.52 16.41 -1.84
N ASN A 286 -4.88 17.67 -1.61
CA ASN A 286 -6.28 18.11 -1.70
C ASN A 286 -6.86 17.91 -3.10
N GLU A 287 -6.09 18.18 -4.16
CA GLU A 287 -6.52 17.91 -5.54
C GLU A 287 -6.87 16.41 -5.74
N LEU A 288 -6.04 15.50 -5.21
CA LEU A 288 -6.34 14.07 -5.25
C LEU A 288 -7.57 13.70 -4.41
N PHE A 289 -7.77 14.37 -3.27
CA PHE A 289 -8.96 14.14 -2.43
C PHE A 289 -10.25 14.55 -3.14
N GLU A 290 -10.23 15.66 -3.89
CA GLU A 290 -11.34 16.08 -4.74
C GLU A 290 -11.58 15.10 -5.89
N GLU A 291 -10.52 14.64 -6.56
CA GLU A 291 -10.60 13.61 -7.61
C GLU A 291 -11.25 12.33 -7.08
N TYR A 292 -10.82 11.83 -5.92
CA TYR A 292 -11.43 10.68 -5.29
C TYR A 292 -12.91 10.90 -4.96
N ARG A 293 -13.27 12.06 -4.38
CA ARG A 293 -14.66 12.35 -4.01
C ARG A 293 -15.57 12.43 -5.23
N ARG A 294 -15.08 12.99 -6.34
CA ARG A 294 -15.82 13.05 -7.60
C ARG A 294 -15.96 11.68 -8.24
N ASP A 295 -14.90 10.88 -8.23
CA ASP A 295 -14.80 9.71 -9.11
C ASP A 295 -15.16 8.38 -8.42
N PHE A 296 -15.10 8.31 -7.08
CA PHE A 296 -15.28 7.08 -6.31
C PHE A 296 -16.26 7.19 -5.14
N ALA A 297 -16.27 8.31 -4.41
CA ALA A 297 -17.07 8.40 -3.19
C ALA A 297 -18.57 8.24 -3.46
N GLY A 298 -19.20 7.31 -2.75
CA GLY A 298 -20.64 7.02 -2.89
C GLY A 298 -21.03 6.31 -4.19
N LYS A 299 -20.08 5.92 -5.04
CA LYS A 299 -20.35 5.17 -6.27
C LYS A 299 -20.32 3.68 -6.06
N ASP A 300 -20.99 2.95 -6.96
CA ASP A 300 -20.98 1.49 -6.93
C ASP A 300 -19.59 0.93 -7.29
N ARG A 301 -19.06 0.09 -6.40
CA ARG A 301 -17.75 -0.55 -6.49
C ARG A 301 -17.63 -1.44 -7.72
N THR A 302 -18.72 -1.96 -8.28
CA THR A 302 -18.67 -2.76 -9.51
C THR A 302 -18.41 -1.92 -10.77
N SER A 303 -18.67 -0.60 -10.70
CA SER A 303 -18.68 0.31 -11.86
C SER A 303 -17.48 1.27 -11.93
N VAL A 304 -16.76 1.45 -10.82
CA VAL A 304 -15.61 2.36 -10.74
C VAL A 304 -14.35 1.74 -11.33
N SER A 305 -13.47 2.57 -11.89
CA SER A 305 -12.21 2.08 -12.46
C SER A 305 -11.18 1.74 -11.37
N LEU A 306 -10.87 0.45 -11.21
CA LEU A 306 -9.82 -0.01 -10.29
C LEU A 306 -8.42 0.56 -10.64
N GLU A 307 -8.12 0.73 -11.93
CA GLU A 307 -6.85 1.29 -12.40
C GLU A 307 -6.68 2.76 -11.96
N GLN A 308 -7.67 3.61 -12.23
CA GLN A 308 -7.70 4.99 -11.72
C GLN A 308 -7.60 5.07 -10.19
N LEU A 309 -8.25 4.17 -9.44
CA LEU A 309 -8.12 4.14 -7.98
C LEU A 309 -6.69 3.79 -7.55
N ASN A 310 -6.10 2.78 -8.19
CA ASN A 310 -4.70 2.42 -8.00
C ASN A 310 -3.76 3.61 -8.28
N ASP A 311 -4.08 4.41 -9.30
CA ASP A 311 -3.33 5.61 -9.64
C ASP A 311 -3.40 6.69 -8.57
N LEU A 312 -4.58 6.95 -8.02
CA LEU A 312 -4.77 7.85 -6.89
C LEU A 312 -3.98 7.41 -5.66
N VAL A 313 -4.04 6.11 -5.33
CA VAL A 313 -3.31 5.55 -4.19
C VAL A 313 -1.80 5.74 -4.36
N ASP A 314 -1.25 5.50 -5.55
CA ASP A 314 0.17 5.70 -5.78
C ASP A 314 0.57 7.18 -5.75
N LYS A 315 -0.23 8.07 -6.35
CA LYS A 315 0.05 9.51 -6.33
C LYS A 315 0.07 10.04 -4.89
N LEU A 316 -0.89 9.60 -4.07
CA LEU A 316 -0.93 9.96 -2.65
C LEU A 316 0.27 9.41 -1.88
N ASP A 317 0.75 8.19 -2.21
CA ASP A 317 1.96 7.63 -1.61
C ASP A 317 3.21 8.46 -1.94
N GLU A 318 3.35 8.93 -3.18
CA GLU A 318 4.48 9.80 -3.56
C GLU A 318 4.44 11.17 -2.86
N ILE A 319 3.25 11.70 -2.57
CA ILE A 319 3.09 12.91 -1.75
C ILE A 319 3.48 12.61 -0.29
N ARG A 320 2.94 11.54 0.30
CA ARG A 320 3.24 11.11 1.67
C ARG A 320 4.74 10.98 1.88
N ARG A 321 5.44 10.26 1.00
CA ARG A 321 6.90 10.05 1.08
C ARG A 321 7.65 11.37 1.14
N GLN A 322 7.30 12.32 0.28
CA GLN A 322 7.95 13.62 0.26
C GLN A 322 7.69 14.42 1.54
N MET A 323 6.44 14.43 2.02
CA MET A 323 6.10 15.13 3.27
C MET A 323 6.82 14.52 4.47
N ASP A 324 6.98 13.20 4.50
CA ASP A 324 7.68 12.48 5.54
C ASP A 324 9.20 12.72 5.49
N GLU A 325 9.81 12.66 4.30
CA GLU A 325 11.23 12.99 4.07
C GLU A 325 11.53 14.43 4.49
N LEU A 326 10.72 15.39 4.03
CA LEU A 326 10.91 16.81 4.35
C LEU A 326 10.67 17.10 5.84
N GLY A 327 9.66 16.47 6.45
CA GLY A 327 9.33 16.66 7.87
C GLY A 327 10.42 16.16 8.82
N ARG A 328 11.30 15.26 8.35
CA ARG A 328 12.50 14.84 9.08
C ARG A 328 13.64 15.85 9.00
N VAL A 329 13.69 16.61 7.90
CA VAL A 329 14.72 17.64 7.67
C VAL A 329 14.36 18.94 8.40
N GLU A 330 13.11 19.36 8.29
CA GLU A 330 12.62 20.60 8.90
C GLU A 330 11.29 20.35 9.62
N LYS A 331 11.22 20.71 10.90
CA LYS A 331 9.98 20.61 11.67
C LYS A 331 9.00 21.67 11.20
N ASN A 332 7.83 21.22 10.77
CA ASN A 332 6.74 22.09 10.35
C ASN A 332 5.41 21.50 10.83
N GLU A 333 4.71 22.20 11.72
CA GLU A 333 3.47 21.69 12.35
C GLU A 333 2.35 21.47 11.32
N SER A 334 2.26 22.35 10.32
CA SER A 334 1.29 22.21 9.23
C SER A 334 1.58 20.95 8.41
N ASN A 335 2.84 20.69 8.07
CA ASN A 335 3.24 19.45 7.40
C ASN A 335 2.95 18.22 8.25
N THR A 336 3.20 18.26 9.56
CA THR A 336 2.86 17.15 10.48
C THR A 336 1.36 16.85 10.46
N LYS A 337 0.51 17.87 10.57
CA LYS A 337 -0.96 17.73 10.51
C LYS A 337 -1.42 17.21 9.15
N ASN A 338 -0.92 17.78 8.06
CA ASN A 338 -1.27 17.34 6.71
C ASN A 338 -0.82 15.91 6.45
N LEU A 339 0.35 15.50 6.95
CA LEU A 339 0.85 14.13 6.79
C LEU A 339 -0.04 13.11 7.51
N VAL A 340 -0.61 13.44 8.68
CA VAL A 340 -1.61 12.59 9.35
C VAL A 340 -2.83 12.41 8.46
N ILE A 341 -3.40 13.51 7.94
CA ILE A 341 -4.56 13.48 7.03
C ILE A 341 -4.25 12.62 5.79
N VAL A 342 -3.10 12.83 5.17
CA VAL A 342 -2.66 12.05 3.99
C VAL A 342 -2.57 10.56 4.30
N ARG A 343 -2.03 10.18 5.47
CA ARG A 343 -1.97 8.78 5.89
C ARG A 343 -3.35 8.17 6.12
N ASP A 344 -4.27 8.93 6.72
CA ASP A 344 -5.65 8.46 6.97
C ASP A 344 -6.41 8.22 5.66
N TYR A 345 -6.31 9.16 4.72
CA TYR A 345 -6.88 8.99 3.37
C TYR A 345 -6.22 7.82 2.64
N GLN A 346 -4.90 7.67 2.71
CA GLN A 346 -4.20 6.55 2.08
C GLN A 346 -4.67 5.21 2.64
N ALA A 347 -4.79 5.09 3.96
CA ALA A 347 -5.32 3.88 4.60
C ALA A 347 -6.76 3.60 4.15
N SER A 348 -7.61 4.62 4.04
CA SER A 348 -8.97 4.47 3.53
C SER A 348 -8.98 4.01 2.07
N TRP A 349 -8.16 4.60 1.20
CA TRP A 349 -8.15 4.28 -0.22
C TRP A 349 -7.56 2.90 -0.52
N VAL A 350 -6.58 2.46 0.27
CA VAL A 350 -6.07 1.09 0.20
C VAL A 350 -7.18 0.08 0.53
N ARG A 351 -7.97 0.32 1.59
CA ARG A 351 -9.14 -0.52 1.92
C ARG A 351 -10.18 -0.47 0.80
N GLU A 352 -10.49 0.72 0.28
CA GLU A 352 -11.43 0.86 -0.82
C GLU A 352 -10.96 0.11 -2.07
N HIS A 353 -9.68 0.17 -2.41
CA HIS A 353 -9.10 -0.57 -3.52
C HIS A 353 -9.29 -2.08 -3.35
N GLN A 354 -9.08 -2.61 -2.15
CA GLN A 354 -9.35 -4.03 -1.86
C GLN A 354 -10.84 -4.38 -2.00
N ALA A 355 -11.73 -3.52 -1.50
CA ALA A 355 -13.18 -3.70 -1.60
C ALA A 355 -13.68 -3.66 -3.05
N VAL A 356 -13.20 -2.70 -3.84
CA VAL A 356 -13.50 -2.60 -5.28
C VAL A 356 -13.02 -3.85 -6.02
N LYS A 357 -11.77 -4.27 -5.78
CA LYS A 357 -11.22 -5.49 -6.38
C LYS A 357 -12.05 -6.73 -6.06
N GLN A 358 -12.49 -6.87 -4.81
CA GLN A 358 -13.35 -8.00 -4.39
C GLN A 358 -14.73 -7.95 -5.04
N ALA A 359 -15.39 -6.78 -5.06
CA ALA A 359 -16.71 -6.61 -5.67
C ALA A 359 -16.69 -6.94 -7.18
N GLN A 360 -15.65 -6.49 -7.89
CA GLN A 360 -15.48 -6.74 -9.32
C GLN A 360 -15.14 -8.21 -9.62
N ALA A 361 -14.32 -8.85 -8.78
CA ALA A 361 -14.04 -10.28 -8.89
C ALA A 361 -15.28 -11.15 -8.64
N GLY A 362 -16.13 -10.78 -7.67
CA GLY A 362 -17.39 -11.47 -7.39
C GLY A 362 -18.40 -11.37 -8.54
N THR A 363 -18.44 -10.23 -9.23
CA THR A 363 -19.30 -10.01 -10.41
C THR A 363 -18.83 -10.84 -11.62
N ALA A 364 -17.51 -10.99 -11.79
CA ALA A 364 -16.93 -11.80 -12.87
C ALA A 364 -17.25 -13.30 -12.73
N LEU A 365 -17.44 -13.80 -11.51
CA LEU A 365 -17.84 -15.18 -11.23
C LEU A 365 -19.36 -15.41 -11.31
N ALA A 366 -20.16 -14.35 -11.24
CA ALA A 366 -21.62 -14.40 -11.28
C ALA A 366 -22.23 -14.18 -12.68
N SER A 367 -21.40 -13.93 -13.70
CA SER A 367 -21.88 -13.80 -15.08
C SER A 367 -22.07 -15.20 -15.70
N PRO A 368 -23.30 -15.64 -16.04
CA PRO A 368 -23.51 -16.90 -16.74
C PRO A 368 -22.87 -16.82 -18.13
N ALA A 369 -22.17 -17.89 -18.53
CA ALA A 369 -21.67 -18.03 -19.89
C ALA A 369 -22.80 -17.76 -20.90
N PRO A 370 -22.53 -17.07 -22.02
CA PRO A 370 -23.55 -16.87 -23.05
C PRO A 370 -24.01 -18.25 -23.52
N ALA A 371 -25.31 -18.50 -23.42
CA ALA A 371 -25.90 -19.70 -23.98
C ALA A 371 -25.58 -19.73 -25.49
N GLU A 372 -24.79 -20.71 -25.90
CA GLU A 372 -24.61 -21.04 -27.31
C GLU A 372 -26.00 -21.34 -27.88
N GLY A 373 -26.43 -20.49 -28.83
CA GLY A 373 -27.65 -20.63 -29.60
C GLY A 373 -27.35 -21.01 -31.04
#